data_AF-A0A2T2TGU3-F1
#
_entry.id   AF-A0A2T2TGU3-F1
#
_cell.length_a   1.000
_cell.length_b   1.000
_cell.length_c   1.000
_cell.angle_alpha   90.00
_cell.angle_beta   90.00
_cell.angle_gamma   90.00
#
_symmetry.space_group_name_H-M   'P 1'
#
loop_
_entity.id
_entity.type
_entity.pdbx_description
1 polymer ?
#
loop_
_entity_poly.entity_id
_entity_poly.type
_entity_poly.pdbx_seq_one_letter_code
_entity_poly.pdbx_strand_id
1 'polypeptide(L)' 'MIDADVSVLGCGWMGRPLANALVDCDVSVRGSTTTPEKVETLRQEGI' A
#
# COMPACT_ATOMS: atom_id res chain seq x y z
N MET A 1 -4.02 -3.49 -21.55
CA MET A 1 -4.69 -2.74 -20.48
C MET A 1 -3.58 -2.38 -19.52
N ILE A 2 -3.27 -1.10 -19.32
CA ILE A 2 -2.35 -0.70 -18.26
C ILE A 2 -3.25 -0.49 -17.04
N ASP A 3 -3.43 -1.54 -16.24
CA ASP A 3 -3.97 -1.40 -14.91
C ASP A 3 -2.96 -0.51 -14.16
N ALA A 4 -3.37 0.70 -13.78
CA ALA A 4 -2.49 1.68 -13.16
C ALA A 4 -2.25 1.29 -11.69
N ASP A 5 -1.53 0.19 -11.49
CA ASP A 5 -1.09 -0.28 -10.17
C ASP A 5 -0.10 0.74 -9.59
N VAL A 6 -0.40 1.27 -8.40
CA VAL A 6 0.48 2.21 -7.70
C VAL A 6 1.35 1.44 -6.71
N SER A 7 2.67 1.47 -6.90
CA SER A 7 3.60 0.86 -5.94
C SER A 7 4.13 1.91 -4.96
N VAL A 8 3.90 1.71 -3.66
CA VAL A 8 4.38 2.57 -2.59
C VAL A 8 5.60 1.93 -1.93
N LEU A 9 6.79 2.44 -2.27
CA LEU A 9 8.03 1.98 -1.67
C LEU A 9 8.22 2.63 -0.28
N GLY A 10 7.78 1.94 0.76
CA GLY A 10 7.89 2.38 2.15
C GLY A 10 6.58 2.89 2.76
N CYS A 11 5.73 1.96 3.19
CA CYS A 11 4.49 2.19 3.93
C CYS A 11 4.77 2.48 5.42
N GLY A 12 5.56 3.52 5.67
CA GLY A 12 5.81 4.08 7.01
C GLY A 12 4.74 5.07 7.42
N TRP A 13 5.13 6.12 8.13
CA TRP A 13 4.22 7.15 8.66
C TRP A 13 3.39 7.87 7.58
N MET A 14 3.97 8.18 6.42
CA MET A 14 3.29 8.88 5.32
C MET A 14 2.89 7.95 4.17
N GLY A 15 3.67 6.89 3.90
CA GLY A 15 3.33 5.91 2.87
C GLY A 15 2.06 5.14 3.18
N ARG A 16 1.77 4.83 4.46
CA ARG A 16 0.52 4.17 4.87
C ARG A 16 -0.74 5.01 4.60
N PRO A 17 -0.87 6.26 5.08
CA PRO A 17 -2.07 7.05 4.83
C PRO A 17 -2.28 7.32 3.34
N LEU A 18 -1.20 7.48 2.57
CA LEU A 18 -1.29 7.60 1.11
C LEU A 18 -1.82 6.31 0.46
N ALA A 19 -1.24 5.16 0.81
CA ALA A 19 -1.67 3.87 0.28
C ALA A 19 -3.14 3.58 0.62
N ASN A 20 -3.58 3.84 1.85
CA ASN A 20 -4.98 3.69 2.24
C ASN A 20 -5.90 4.63 1.44
N ALA A 21 -5.55 5.91 1.29
CA ALA A 21 -6.36 6.85 0.51
C ALA A 21 -6.48 6.44 -0.98
N LEU A 22 -5.46 5.78 -1.54
CA LEU A 22 -5.50 5.23 -2.89
C LEU A 22 -6.41 4.00 -2.97
N VAL A 23 -6.32 3.09 -2.00
CA VAL A 23 -7.23 1.94 -1.89
C VAL A 23 -8.68 2.41 -1.77
N ASP A 24 -8.96 3.44 -0.97
CA ASP A 24 -10.28 4.06 -0.84
C ASP A 24 -10.81 4.67 -2.15
N CYS A 25 -9.91 4.96 -3.11
CA CYS A 25 -10.25 5.45 -4.44
C CYS A 25 -10.35 4.32 -5.48
N ASP A 26 -10.49 3.06 -5.06
CA ASP A 26 -10.50 1.85 -5.91
C ASP A 26 -9.21 1.69 -6.75
N VAL A 27 -8.08 2.24 -6.28
CA VAL A 27 -6.77 2.04 -6.91
C VAL A 27 -6.11 0.79 -6.33
N SER A 28 -5.62 -0.09 -7.19
CA SER A 28 -4.79 -1.22 -6.79
C SER A 28 -3.42 -0.73 -6.34
N VAL A 29 -3.10 -0.95 -5.06
CA VAL A 29 -1.85 -0.50 -4.43
C VAL A 29 -0.99 -1.70 -4.07
N ARG A 30 0.33 -1.55 -4.26
CA ARG A 30 1.34 -2.50 -3.77
C ARG A 30 2.23 -1.80 -2.76
N GLY A 31 2.08 -2.11 -1.49
CA GLY A 31 2.92 -1.55 -0.43
C GLY A 31 4.23 -2.29 -0.21
N SER A 32 5.21 -1.61 0.37
CA SER A 32 6.43 -2.24 0.86
C SER A 32 6.82 -1.75 2.25
N THR A 33 7.55 -2.58 2.99
CA THR A 33 8.07 -2.29 4.32
C THR A 33 9.43 -2.96 4.48
N THR A 34 10.35 -2.35 5.21
CA THR A 34 11.63 -2.96 5.59
C THR A 34 11.52 -3.83 6.84
N THR A 35 10.38 -3.79 7.52
CA THR A 35 10.04 -4.60 8.70
C THR A 35 9.11 -5.73 8.26
N PRO A 36 9.58 -6.99 8.17
CA PRO A 36 8.81 -8.12 7.64
C PRO A 36 7.49 -8.37 8.38
N GLU A 37 7.45 -8.10 9.69
CA GLU A 37 6.28 -8.33 10.54
C GLU A 37 5.09 -7.43 10.15
N LYS A 38 5.35 -6.29 9.49
CA LYS A 38 4.30 -5.34 9.06
C LYS A 38 3.64 -5.73 7.74
N VAL A 39 4.18 -6.70 7.00
CA VAL A 39 3.64 -7.12 5.71
C VAL A 39 2.20 -7.62 5.86
N GLU A 40 1.93 -8.40 6.90
CA GLU A 40 0.58 -8.93 7.14
C GLU A 40 -0.42 -7.82 7.49
N THR A 41 0.01 -6.80 8.24
CA THR A 41 -0.84 -5.64 8.53
C THR A 41 -1.16 -4.85 7.27
N LEU A 42 -0.21 -4.65 6.35
CA LEU A 42 -0.48 -3.99 5.07
C LEU A 42 -1.49 -4.76 4.23
N ARG A 43 -1.38 -6.09 4.17
CA ARG A 43 -2.35 -6.94 3.46
C ARG A 43 -3.75 -6.84 4.02
N GLN A 44 -3.90 -6.78 5.35
CA GLN A 44 -5.19 -6.59 6.01
C GLN A 44 -5.80 -5.21 5.70
N GLU A 45 -4.97 -4.21 5.44
CA GLU A 45 -5.36 -2.86 4.99
C GLU A 45 -5.64 -2.80 3.47
N GLY A 46 -5.49 -3.91 2.73
CA GLY A 46 -5.70 -3.96 1.28
C GLY A 46 -4.49 -3.49 0.44
N ILE A 47 -3.29 -3.46 1.03
CA ILE A 47 -2.05 -2.88 0.49
C ILE A 47 -0.94 -3.94 0.32
#